data_AF-A0A2S5CRA6-F1
#
_entry.id   AF-A0A2S5CRA6-F1
#
_cell.length_a   1.000
_cell.length_b   1.000
_cell.length_c   1.000
_cell.angle_alpha   90.00
_cell.angle_beta   90.00
_cell.angle_gamma   90.00
#
_symmetry.space_group_name_H-M   'P 1'
#
loop_
_entity.id
_entity.type
_entity.pdbx_description
1 polymer ?
#
loop_
_entity_poly.entity_id
_entity_poly.type
_entity_poly.pdbx_seq_one_letter_code
_entity_poly.pdbx_strand_id
1 'polypeptide(L)'
;MMTIAPIICRCLLFALVLVGCTQDQQNQLSRKVVELLDGNYRVTYANGPTEKSWVIKNGKVTTSEKGYYYFWDEHKHYVQVPIENTFIEEIAN
;
A
#
# COMPACT_ATOMS: atom_id res chain seq x y z
N MET A 1 -36.35 27.52 -5.78
CA MET A 1 -36.04 26.22 -5.12
C MET A 1 -35.90 25.07 -6.13
N MET A 2 -35.23 25.25 -7.30
CA MET A 2 -35.25 24.23 -8.39
C MET A 2 -33.87 23.94 -9.02
N THR A 3 -32.76 24.18 -8.32
CA THR A 3 -31.39 23.91 -8.82
C THR A 3 -30.50 23.12 -7.84
N ILE A 4 -30.99 22.83 -6.62
CA ILE A 4 -30.19 22.18 -5.57
C ILE A 4 -30.28 20.64 -5.66
N ALA A 5 -31.40 20.11 -6.17
CA ALA A 5 -31.65 18.68 -6.34
C ALA A 5 -30.63 17.92 -7.21
N PRO A 6 -30.18 18.42 -8.39
CA PRO A 6 -29.21 17.69 -9.20
C PRO A 6 -27.80 17.71 -8.60
N ILE A 7 -27.45 18.75 -7.83
CA ILE A 7 -26.13 18.86 -7.18
C ILE A 7 -26.03 17.85 -6.03
N ILE A 8 -27.07 17.77 -5.20
CA ILE A 8 -27.15 16.81 -4.08
C ILE A 8 -27.15 15.37 -4.63
N CYS A 9 -27.90 15.09 -5.69
CA CYS A 9 -27.92 13.78 -6.34
C CYS A 9 -26.53 13.40 -6.89
N ARG A 10 -25.80 14.35 -7.49
CA ARG A 10 -24.45 14.12 -8.04
C ARG A 10 -23.39 13.92 -6.95
N CYS A 11 -23.49 14.65 -5.83
CA CYS A 11 -22.65 14.42 -4.65
C CYS A 11 -22.94 13.07 -3.98
N LEU A 12 -24.21 12.65 -3.92
CA LEU A 12 -24.62 11.37 -3.35
C LEU A 12 -24.13 10.19 -4.21
N LEU A 13 -24.22 10.30 -5.53
CA LEU A 13 -23.64 9.34 -6.49
C LEU A 13 -22.12 9.25 -6.35
N PHE A 14 -21.43 10.36 -6.12
CA PHE A 14 -19.98 10.37 -5.90
C PHE A 14 -19.60 9.73 -4.56
N ALA A 15 -20.39 9.96 -3.51
CA ALA A 15 -20.22 9.33 -2.21
C ALA A 15 -20.43 7.80 -2.30
N LEU A 16 -21.43 7.33 -3.05
CA LEU A 16 -21.71 5.90 -3.27
C LEU A 16 -20.56 5.16 -3.97
N VAL A 17 -19.82 5.82 -4.87
CA VAL A 17 -18.63 5.25 -5.51
C VAL A 17 -17.47 5.05 -4.52
N LEU A 18 -17.37 5.91 -3.50
CA LEU A 18 -16.32 5.79 -2.47
C LEU A 18 -16.59 4.66 -1.48
N VAL A 19 -17.87 4.34 -1.20
CA VAL A 19 -18.23 3.23 -0.29
C VAL A 19 -18.21 1.85 -0.97
N GLY A 20 -18.18 1.81 -2.31
CA GLY A 20 -18.22 0.56 -3.09
C GLY A 20 -16.87 -0.14 -3.28
N CYS A 21 -15.77 0.44 -2.82
CA CYS A 21 -14.46 -0.18 -2.94
C CYS A 21 -14.34 -1.30 -1.91
N THR A 22 -14.35 -2.56 -2.38
CA THR A 22 -14.21 -3.71 -1.49
C THR A 22 -12.87 -3.66 -0.75
N GLN A 23 -12.78 -4.30 0.42
CA GLN A 23 -11.54 -4.33 1.19
C GLN A 23 -10.37 -4.90 0.38
N ASP A 24 -10.65 -5.87 -0.50
CA ASP A 24 -9.68 -6.39 -1.47
C ASP A 24 -9.22 -5.35 -2.49
N GLN A 25 -10.12 -4.51 -3.01
CA GLN A 25 -9.76 -3.44 -3.94
C GLN A 25 -8.95 -2.34 -3.25
N GLN A 26 -9.27 -2.00 -2.00
CA GLN A 26 -8.47 -1.06 -1.20
C GLN A 26 -7.07 -1.62 -0.91
N ASN A 27 -6.96 -2.92 -0.61
CA ASN A 27 -5.67 -3.59 -0.44
C ASN A 27 -4.86 -3.62 -1.75
N GLN A 28 -5.50 -3.90 -2.89
CA GLN A 28 -4.84 -3.85 -4.19
C GLN A 28 -4.36 -2.44 -4.55
N LEU A 29 -5.16 -1.41 -4.25
CA LEU A 29 -4.80 -0.02 -4.52
C LEU A 29 -3.62 0.44 -3.66
N SER A 30 -3.64 0.10 -2.36
CA SER A 30 -2.53 0.40 -1.44
C SER A 30 -1.21 -0.23 -1.93
N ARG A 31 -1.26 -1.47 -2.43
CA ARG A 31 -0.08 -2.13 -3.01
C ARG A 31 0.48 -1.40 -4.23
N LYS A 32 -0.39 -0.91 -5.11
CA LYS A 32 0.02 -0.16 -6.30
C LYS A 32 0.60 1.23 -5.96
N VAL A 33 0.12 1.85 -4.90
CA VAL A 33 0.64 3.13 -4.41
C VAL A 33 2.05 2.96 -3.84
N VAL A 34 2.26 1.92 -3.02
CA VAL A 34 3.60 1.59 -2.49
C VAL A 34 4.58 1.22 -3.61
N GLU A 35 4.10 0.60 -4.69
CA GLU A 35 4.90 0.36 -5.89
C GLU A 35 5.28 1.63 -6.66
N LEU A 36 4.48 2.69 -6.58
CA LEU A 36 4.68 3.90 -7.39
C LEU A 36 5.57 4.93 -6.70
N LEU A 37 5.59 4.94 -5.38
CA LEU A 37 6.33 5.93 -4.60
C LEU A 37 7.74 5.41 -4.32
N ASP A 38 8.74 6.10 -4.89
CA ASP A 38 10.14 5.92 -4.51
C ASP A 38 10.39 6.73 -3.23
N GLY A 39 10.96 6.10 -2.21
CA GLY A 39 11.07 6.72 -0.88
C GLY A 39 11.96 5.96 0.10
N ASN A 40 11.90 6.40 1.35
CA ASN A 40 12.54 5.70 2.47
C ASN A 40 11.49 4.87 3.20
N TYR A 41 11.67 3.56 3.20
CA TYR A 41 10.71 2.62 3.76
C TYR A 41 11.36 1.72 4.80
N ARG A 42 10.64 1.47 5.89
CA ARG A 42 10.91 0.36 6.81
C ARG A 42 9.95 -0.76 6.46
N VAL A 43 10.51 -1.90 6.07
CA VAL A 43 9.73 -3.11 5.82
C VAL A 43 9.94 -4.04 6.99
N THR A 44 8.87 -4.39 7.69
CA THR A 44 8.90 -5.26 8.86
C THR A 44 8.07 -6.50 8.58
N TYR A 45 8.72 -7.66 8.59
CA TYR A 45 8.07 -8.96 8.55
C TYR A 45 7.90 -9.48 9.97
N ALA A 46 6.67 -9.78 10.38
CA ALA A 46 6.36 -10.32 11.69
C ALA A 46 5.47 -11.56 11.56
N ASN A 47 6.01 -12.72 11.91
CA ASN A 47 5.28 -13.99 11.94
C ASN A 47 5.46 -14.65 13.31
N GLY A 48 4.54 -14.34 14.23
CA GLY A 48 4.58 -14.79 15.61
C GLY A 48 5.86 -14.36 16.33
N PRO A 49 6.74 -15.28 16.75
CA PRO A 49 7.99 -14.96 17.44
C PRO A 49 9.11 -14.46 16.51
N THR A 50 8.94 -14.54 15.19
CA THR A 50 9.97 -14.13 14.22
C THR A 50 9.65 -12.75 13.67
N GLU A 51 10.45 -11.76 14.04
CA GLU A 51 10.41 -10.40 13.50
C GLU A 51 11.71 -10.08 12.76
N LYS A 52 11.62 -9.51 11.56
CA LYS A 52 12.75 -8.98 10.80
C LYS A 52 12.38 -7.67 10.14
N SER A 53 13.24 -6.67 10.29
CA SER A 53 13.04 -5.36 9.67
C SER A 53 14.19 -5.02 8.72
N TRP A 54 13.85 -4.41 7.59
CA TRP A 54 14.79 -3.87 6.61
C TRP A 54 14.51 -2.39 6.38
N VAL A 55 15.57 -1.64 6.09
CA VAL A 55 15.46 -0.22 5.75
C VAL A 55 15.87 -0.05 4.30
N ILE A 56 14.91 0.39 3.48
CA ILE A 56 15.13 0.77 2.10
C ILE A 56 15.30 2.28 2.05
N LYS A 57 16.42 2.77 1.53
CA LYS A 57 16.66 4.20 1.33
C LYS A 57 16.61 4.53 -0.16
N ASN A 58 15.86 5.57 -0.53
CA ASN A 58 15.66 6.01 -1.92
C ASN A 58 15.41 4.82 -2.87
N GLY A 59 14.55 3.90 -2.43
CA GLY A 59 14.32 2.65 -3.13
C GLY A 59 12.84 2.35 -3.27
N LYS A 60 12.57 1.24 -3.95
CA LYS A 60 11.22 0.83 -4.31
C LYS A 60 10.92 -0.54 -3.73
N VAL A 61 9.74 -0.66 -3.11
CA VAL A 61 9.17 -1.95 -2.74
C VAL A 61 8.18 -2.35 -3.82
N THR A 62 8.41 -3.50 -4.45
CA THR A 62 7.55 -3.98 -5.54
C THR A 62 6.82 -5.24 -5.10
N THR A 63 5.67 -5.53 -5.69
CA THR A 63 4.83 -6.63 -5.29
C THR A 63 4.60 -7.63 -6.42
N SER A 64 4.73 -8.91 -6.11
CA SER A 64 4.41 -9.99 -7.04
C SER A 64 2.91 -10.30 -7.05
N GLU A 65 2.39 -10.76 -8.18
CA GLU A 65 1.05 -11.36 -8.29
C GLU A 65 0.87 -12.56 -7.35
N LYS A 66 1.97 -13.22 -6.98
CA LYS A 66 1.99 -14.38 -6.07
C LYS A 66 1.89 -14.01 -4.58
N GLY A 67 1.69 -12.74 -4.23
CA GLY A 67 1.50 -12.34 -2.84
C GLY A 67 2.79 -12.08 -2.05
N TYR A 68 3.86 -11.63 -2.70
CA TYR A 68 5.14 -11.32 -2.07
C TYR A 68 5.59 -9.89 -2.34
N TYR A 69 6.16 -9.22 -1.35
CA TYR A 69 6.98 -8.03 -1.56
C TYR A 69 8.40 -8.43 -1.91
N TYR A 70 9.01 -7.71 -2.84
CA TYR A 70 10.41 -7.83 -3.18
C TYR A 70 11.07 -6.45 -3.28
N PHE A 71 12.26 -6.35 -2.73
CA PHE A 71 13.01 -5.10 -2.66
C PHE A 71 14.51 -5.38 -2.48
N TRP A 72 15.28 -4.31 -2.63
CA TRP A 72 16.71 -4.31 -2.37
C TRP A 72 16.96 -3.57 -1.07
N ASP A 73 17.64 -4.22 -0.13
CA ASP A 73 18.11 -3.60 1.11
C ASP A 73 19.22 -2.57 0.81
N GLU A 74 19.57 -1.72 1.80
CA GLU A 74 20.68 -0.75 1.72
C GLU A 74 22.01 -1.42 1.31
N HIS A 75 22.21 -2.69 1.69
CA HIS A 75 23.37 -3.50 1.34
C HIS A 75 23.27 -4.19 -0.03
N LYS A 76 22.28 -3.84 -0.86
CA LYS A 76 21.98 -4.48 -2.15
C LYS A 76 21.67 -5.99 -2.04
N HIS A 77 21.17 -6.43 -0.89
CA HIS A 77 20.62 -7.76 -0.75
C HIS A 77 19.21 -7.81 -1.33
N TYR A 78 18.96 -8.79 -2.20
CA TYR A 78 17.61 -9.07 -2.68
C TYR A 78 16.81 -9.77 -1.59
N VAL A 79 15.69 -9.18 -1.21
CA VAL A 79 14.81 -9.70 -0.15
C VAL A 79 13.43 -9.94 -0.72
N GLN A 80 12.82 -11.07 -0.36
CA GLN A 80 11.44 -11.41 -0.70
C GLN A 80 10.70 -11.85 0.56
N VAL A 81 9.57 -11.22 0.86
CA VAL A 81 8.75 -11.48 2.06
C VAL A 81 7.26 -11.60 1.70
N PRO A 82 6.49 -12.49 2.35
CA PRO A 82 5.08 -12.65 2.07
C PRO A 82 4.27 -11.45 2.58
N ILE A 83 3.34 -10.96 1.77
CA ILE A 83 2.55 -9.73 2.06
C ILE A 83 1.74 -9.88 3.35
N GLU A 84 1.17 -11.06 3.59
CA GLU A 84 0.20 -11.31 4.68
C GLU A 84 0.71 -10.93 6.07
N ASN A 85 2.04 -10.94 6.26
CA ASN A 85 2.71 -10.70 7.53
C ASN A 85 3.79 -9.61 7.41
N THR A 86 3.69 -8.75 6.38
CA THR A 86 4.65 -7.68 6.13
C THR A 86 3.98 -6.32 6.24
N PHE A 87 4.59 -5.46 7.04
CA PHE A 87 4.20 -4.07 7.22
C PHE A 87 5.23 -3.18 6.53
N ILE A 88 4.75 -2.16 5.83
CA ILE A 88 5.58 -1.17 5.14
C ILE A 88 5.25 0.18 5.72
N GLU A 89 6.24 0.82 6.33
CA GLU A 89 6.12 2.14 6.94
C GLU A 89 7.03 3.11 6.19
N GLU A 90 6.50 4.27 5.82
CA GLU A 90 7.32 5.36 5.29
C GLU A 90 8.07 6.02 6.45
N ILE A 91 9.37 6.22 6.27
CA ILE A 91 10.22 6.86 7.27
C ILE A 91 10.54 8.27 6.77
N ALA A 92 10.12 9.28 7.52
CA ALA A 92 10.62 10.64 7.31
C ALA A 92 12.11 10.67 7.64
N ASN A 93 12.90 11.26 6.74
CA ASN A 93 14.35 11.40 6.87
C ASN A 93 14.73 12.37 7.99
#